data_AF-A0A150P0D4-F1
#
_entry.id   AF-A0A150P0D4-F1
#
_cell.length_a   1.000
_cell.length_b   1.000
_cell.length_c   1.000
_cell.angle_alpha   90.00
_cell.angle_beta   90.00
_cell.angle_gamma   90.00
#
_symmetry.space_group_name_H-M   'P 1'
#
loop_
_entity.id
_entity.type
_entity.pdbx_description
1 polymer ?
#
loop_
_entity_poly.entity_id
_entity_poly.type
_entity_poly.pdbx_seq_one_letter_code
_entity_poly.pdbx_strand_id
1 'polypeptide(L)'
;PILVFLHGTNAAQIKHRWMGGGQEGDVRRIAAQLMEAGRIPPILVAAPSAVLPAAVAVARTSWPAFDLDAFLDATAARLRGVATIDRTRVIVAGHSGGGCNREGGVATALRASIPVHAALVIDTCMDVDIALPLSRSPPATHVVVSWQTMSWAKRPFADFRRAFQRGVEAHPAAPGALRELEQLQPTEPMPHDAMVPLVLRRWLPPLLSPDAAPGVPCVSP
;
A
#
# COMPACT_ATOMS: atom_id res chain seq x y z
N PRO A 1 -6.44 3.50 13.21
CA PRO A 1 -5.76 2.94 12.01
C PRO A 1 -4.87 3.98 11.32
N ILE A 2 -3.88 3.54 10.55
CA ILE A 2 -3.04 4.44 9.75
C ILE A 2 -2.84 3.89 8.33
N LEU A 3 -2.99 4.77 7.34
CA LEU A 3 -2.56 4.53 5.96
C LEU A 3 -1.20 5.20 5.75
N VAL A 4 -0.18 4.41 5.45
CA VAL A 4 1.15 4.86 5.01
C VAL A 4 1.23 4.76 3.51
N PHE A 5 1.37 5.89 2.80
CA PHE A 5 1.41 5.93 1.35
C PHE A 5 2.82 6.20 0.82
N LEU A 6 3.32 5.31 -0.04
CA LEU A 6 4.61 5.42 -0.73
C LEU A 6 4.37 5.82 -2.18
N HIS A 7 4.80 7.04 -2.53
CA HIS A 7 4.64 7.54 -3.89
C HIS A 7 5.57 6.83 -4.89
N GLY A 8 5.27 7.01 -6.18
CA GLY A 8 6.07 6.51 -7.30
C GLY A 8 7.41 7.20 -7.50
N THR A 9 7.91 7.12 -8.74
CA THR A 9 9.09 7.89 -9.12
C THR A 9 8.85 9.39 -8.97
N ASN A 10 9.91 10.15 -8.70
CA ASN A 10 9.80 11.57 -8.40
C ASN A 10 10.89 12.40 -9.08
N ALA A 11 10.91 12.38 -10.41
CA ALA A 11 11.89 13.12 -11.21
C ALA A 11 11.85 14.64 -10.93
N ALA A 12 10.66 15.18 -10.63
CA ALA A 12 10.45 16.58 -10.30
C ALA A 12 10.82 16.94 -8.85
N GLN A 13 11.30 15.98 -8.04
CA GLN A 13 11.73 16.20 -6.65
C GLN A 13 10.67 16.87 -5.76
N ILE A 14 9.40 16.60 -6.05
CA ILE A 14 8.26 17.22 -5.37
C ILE A 14 8.21 16.69 -3.95
N LYS A 15 8.35 17.58 -2.97
CA LYS A 15 8.15 17.24 -1.57
C LYS A 15 6.66 16.99 -1.31
N HIS A 16 6.33 15.97 -0.53
CA HIS A 16 4.94 15.61 -0.20
C HIS A 16 4.08 15.32 -1.44
N ARG A 17 4.67 14.71 -2.48
CA ARG A 17 3.94 14.18 -3.65
C ARG A 17 2.80 13.27 -3.18
N TRP A 18 1.64 13.33 -3.83
CA TRP A 18 0.38 12.69 -3.40
C TRP A 18 -0.24 13.16 -2.07
N MET A 19 0.39 14.13 -1.40
CA MET A 19 -0.06 14.72 -0.13
C MET A 19 -0.19 16.24 -0.24
N GLY A 20 -0.62 16.72 -1.41
CA GLY A 20 -0.84 18.14 -1.71
C GLY A 20 0.37 18.90 -2.27
N GLY A 21 1.53 18.24 -2.45
CA GLY A 21 2.70 18.86 -3.08
C GLY A 21 2.74 18.73 -4.61
N GLY A 22 2.07 17.72 -5.18
CA GLY A 22 2.09 17.42 -6.61
C GLY A 22 0.80 17.82 -7.34
N GLN A 23 0.78 17.59 -8.66
CA GLN A 23 -0.37 17.85 -9.54
C GLN A 23 -1.26 16.61 -9.73
N GLU A 24 -0.92 15.50 -9.09
CA GLU A 24 -1.75 14.30 -9.04
C GLU A 24 -2.94 14.47 -8.09
N GLY A 25 -3.54 13.35 -7.69
CA GLY A 25 -4.50 13.34 -6.58
C GLY A 25 -3.86 13.64 -5.21
N ASP A 26 -4.72 13.69 -4.20
CA ASP A 26 -4.32 13.85 -2.80
C ASP A 26 -4.95 12.72 -1.96
N VAL A 27 -4.10 11.85 -1.42
CA VAL A 27 -4.55 10.68 -0.64
C VAL A 27 -5.31 11.10 0.62
N ARG A 28 -4.98 12.27 1.20
CA ARG A 28 -5.69 12.81 2.36
C ARG A 28 -7.12 13.15 1.99
N ARG A 29 -7.33 13.77 0.82
CA ARG A 29 -8.68 14.11 0.32
C ARG A 29 -9.49 12.86 0.00
N ILE A 30 -8.86 11.84 -0.58
CA ILE A 30 -9.53 10.56 -0.87
C ILE A 30 -10.00 9.90 0.43
N ALA A 31 -9.14 9.81 1.44
CA ALA A 31 -9.50 9.26 2.74
C ALA A 31 -10.56 10.12 3.46
N ALA A 32 -10.43 11.45 3.42
CA ALA A 32 -11.39 12.38 4.00
C ALA A 32 -12.80 12.17 3.42
N GLN A 33 -12.92 12.08 2.09
CA GLN A 33 -14.20 11.81 1.43
C GLN A 33 -14.82 10.48 1.87
N LEU A 34 -14.01 9.43 2.07
CA LEU A 34 -14.51 8.15 2.57
C LEU A 34 -14.95 8.24 4.03
N MET A 35 -14.24 8.99 4.88
CA MET A 35 -14.62 9.22 6.28
C MET A 35 -15.91 10.04 6.38
N GLU A 36 -16.01 11.14 5.63
CA GLU A 36 -17.19 12.01 5.57
C GLU A 36 -18.43 11.27 5.07
N ALA A 37 -18.25 10.35 4.12
CA ALA A 37 -19.31 9.48 3.62
C ALA A 37 -19.65 8.29 4.56
N GLY A 38 -19.00 8.18 5.73
CA GLY A 38 -19.20 7.08 6.68
C GLY A 38 -18.76 5.71 6.15
N ARG A 39 -17.94 5.67 5.10
CA ARG A 39 -17.49 4.43 4.44
C ARG A 39 -16.30 3.77 5.13
N ILE A 40 -15.53 4.54 5.89
CA ILE A 40 -14.43 4.09 6.74
C ILE A 40 -14.46 4.81 8.09
N PRO A 41 -13.92 4.22 9.16
CA PRO A 41 -13.72 4.94 10.42
C PRO A 41 -12.68 6.07 10.26
N PRO A 42 -12.56 6.98 11.24
CA PRO A 42 -11.45 7.91 11.31
C PRO A 42 -10.10 7.21 11.22
N ILE A 43 -9.26 7.64 10.28
CA ILE A 43 -7.90 7.12 10.10
C ILE A 43 -6.87 8.24 10.03
N LEU A 44 -5.64 7.90 10.39
CA LEU A 44 -4.48 8.73 10.09
C LEU A 44 -4.00 8.43 8.65
N VAL A 45 -3.59 9.45 7.92
CA VAL A 45 -2.93 9.31 6.62
C VAL A 45 -1.54 9.94 6.74
N ALA A 46 -0.51 9.16 6.46
CA ALA A 46 0.87 9.59 6.49
C ALA A 46 1.59 9.14 5.23
N ALA A 47 2.61 9.89 4.82
CA ALA A 47 3.48 9.50 3.72
C ALA A 47 4.90 9.98 4.01
N PRO A 48 5.92 9.11 3.92
CA PRO A 48 7.28 9.60 3.79
C PRO A 48 7.42 10.37 2.47
N SER A 49 8.40 11.27 2.40
CA SER A 49 8.68 12.04 1.19
C SER A 49 10.11 11.77 0.76
N ALA A 50 10.30 11.33 -0.48
CA ALA A 50 11.62 11.14 -1.06
C ALA A 50 11.79 12.04 -2.30
N VAL A 51 12.80 12.90 -2.23
CA VAL A 51 13.11 13.90 -3.27
C VAL A 51 14.53 13.72 -3.85
N LEU A 52 15.35 12.88 -3.23
CA LEU A 52 16.71 12.58 -3.70
C LEU A 52 16.62 11.67 -4.93
N PRO A 53 17.12 12.06 -6.11
CA PRO A 53 17.00 11.24 -7.33
C PRO A 53 17.51 9.81 -7.16
N ALA A 54 18.61 9.60 -6.43
CA ALA A 54 19.15 8.28 -6.15
C ALA A 54 18.16 7.33 -5.46
N ALA A 55 17.17 7.88 -4.72
CA ALA A 55 16.17 7.11 -4.00
C ALA A 55 14.85 6.93 -4.77
N VAL A 56 14.60 7.67 -5.88
CA VAL A 56 13.27 7.71 -6.53
C VAL A 56 13.27 7.94 -8.05
N ALA A 57 14.42 7.99 -8.71
CA ALA A 57 14.49 8.15 -10.16
C ALA A 57 14.13 6.85 -10.91
N VAL A 58 14.56 5.70 -10.38
CA VAL A 58 14.36 4.38 -11.01
C VAL A 58 13.41 3.55 -10.15
N ALA A 59 12.24 3.22 -10.70
CA ALA A 59 11.17 2.54 -9.96
C ALA A 59 11.64 1.26 -9.25
N ARG A 60 12.44 0.41 -9.92
CA ARG A 60 12.93 -0.87 -9.37
C ARG A 60 13.89 -0.72 -8.19
N THR A 61 14.49 0.46 -8.01
CA THR A 61 15.41 0.75 -6.91
C THR A 61 14.89 1.87 -6.02
N SER A 62 13.63 2.29 -6.20
CA SER A 62 13.03 3.35 -5.41
C SER A 62 12.87 2.93 -3.95
N TRP A 63 12.86 3.91 -3.04
CA TRP A 63 12.72 3.69 -1.60
C TRP A 63 13.75 2.71 -1.01
N PRO A 64 15.06 2.91 -1.31
CA PRO A 64 16.09 2.05 -0.73
C PRO A 64 16.03 2.16 0.79
N ALA A 65 15.99 1.03 1.47
CA ALA A 65 15.97 0.96 2.93
C ALA A 65 14.83 1.74 3.62
N PHE A 66 13.64 1.81 3.00
CA PHE A 66 12.47 2.33 3.73
C PHE A 66 12.16 1.45 4.95
N ASP A 67 12.20 2.07 6.13
CA ASP A 67 11.93 1.48 7.42
C ASP A 67 10.57 1.96 7.95
N LEU A 68 9.60 1.04 7.99
CA LEU A 68 8.26 1.33 8.46
C LEU A 68 8.21 1.56 9.98
N ASP A 69 8.99 0.82 10.76
CA ASP A 69 8.99 0.92 12.22
C ASP A 69 9.49 2.32 12.62
N ALA A 70 10.65 2.73 12.10
CA ALA A 70 11.21 4.05 12.34
C ALA A 70 10.28 5.18 11.87
N PHE A 71 9.61 5.00 10.72
CA PHE A 71 8.65 5.96 10.21
C PHE A 71 7.42 6.12 11.13
N LEU A 72 6.87 5.01 11.62
CA LEU A 72 5.71 5.02 12.51
C LEU A 72 6.06 5.59 13.89
N ASP A 73 7.25 5.31 14.41
CA ASP A 73 7.74 5.88 15.66
C ASP A 73 7.90 7.40 15.55
N ALA A 74 8.53 7.88 14.48
CA ALA A 74 8.67 9.32 14.22
C ALA A 74 7.30 10.00 14.04
N THR A 75 6.36 9.34 13.36
CA THR A 75 4.99 9.82 13.17
C THR A 75 4.25 9.91 14.50
N ALA A 76 4.30 8.85 15.34
CA ALA A 76 3.68 8.83 16.66
C ALA A 76 4.26 9.93 17.57
N ALA A 77 5.57 10.12 17.55
CA ALA A 77 6.23 11.19 18.30
C ALA A 77 5.74 12.57 17.88
N ARG A 78 5.51 12.79 16.58
CA ARG A 78 5.02 14.07 16.04
C ARG A 78 3.54 14.34 16.34
N LEU A 79 2.74 13.28 16.52
CA LEU A 79 1.31 13.33 16.81
C LEU A 79 0.97 13.34 18.31
N ARG A 80 1.96 13.30 19.20
CA ARG A 80 1.73 13.30 20.66
C ARG A 80 0.79 14.43 21.08
N GLY A 81 -0.24 14.07 21.85
CA GLY A 81 -1.27 14.99 22.33
C GLY A 81 -2.34 15.36 21.29
N VAL A 82 -2.24 14.86 20.05
CA VAL A 82 -3.19 15.13 18.97
C VAL A 82 -3.94 13.85 18.55
N ALA A 83 -3.21 12.77 18.30
CA ALA A 83 -3.79 11.50 17.89
C ALA A 83 -2.88 10.31 18.24
N THR A 84 -3.47 9.11 18.33
CA THR A 84 -2.75 7.86 18.58
C THR A 84 -2.81 6.97 17.34
N ILE A 85 -1.69 6.31 17.03
CA ILE A 85 -1.63 5.30 15.98
C ILE A 85 -2.09 3.97 16.56
N ASP A 86 -3.13 3.39 15.98
CA ASP A 86 -3.47 1.98 16.17
C ASP A 86 -2.50 1.12 15.33
N ARG A 87 -1.50 0.54 16.01
CA ARG A 87 -0.46 -0.29 15.40
C ARG A 87 -0.95 -1.66 14.93
N THR A 88 -2.18 -2.06 15.29
CA THR A 88 -2.77 -3.31 14.80
C THR A 88 -3.43 -3.14 13.43
N ARG A 89 -3.72 -1.90 13.03
CA ARG A 89 -4.36 -1.55 11.75
C ARG A 89 -3.50 -0.60 10.93
N VAL A 90 -2.28 -1.05 10.61
CA VAL A 90 -1.33 -0.37 9.72
C VAL A 90 -1.53 -0.85 8.28
N ILE A 91 -1.95 0.06 7.40
CA ILE A 91 -2.10 -0.18 5.97
C ILE A 91 -0.94 0.49 5.26
N VAL A 92 -0.21 -0.24 4.43
CA VAL A 92 0.85 0.30 3.58
C VAL A 92 0.38 0.25 2.13
N ALA A 93 0.36 1.40 1.47
CA ALA A 93 0.03 1.50 0.05
C ALA A 93 1.26 1.97 -0.72
N GLY A 94 1.66 1.24 -1.77
CA GLY A 94 2.73 1.65 -2.66
C GLY A 94 2.21 1.81 -4.08
N HIS A 95 2.34 3.01 -4.62
CA HIS A 95 2.01 3.30 -6.02
C HIS A 95 3.27 3.31 -6.88
N SER A 96 3.22 2.70 -8.07
CA SER A 96 4.32 2.75 -9.03
C SER A 96 5.64 2.31 -8.40
N GLY A 97 6.69 3.15 -8.45
CA GLY A 97 7.97 2.96 -7.75
C GLY A 97 7.87 2.60 -6.27
N GLY A 98 6.80 3.00 -5.56
CA GLY A 98 6.55 2.68 -4.15
C GLY A 98 6.44 1.17 -3.86
N GLY A 99 6.06 0.36 -4.85
CA GLY A 99 5.98 -1.10 -4.72
C GLY A 99 6.75 -1.87 -5.80
N CYS A 100 7.71 -1.23 -6.46
CA CYS A 100 8.54 -1.85 -7.51
C CYS A 100 9.86 -2.44 -7.01
N ASN A 101 10.32 -2.06 -5.82
CA ASN A 101 11.62 -2.47 -5.28
C ASN A 101 11.44 -3.62 -4.28
N ARG A 102 12.10 -4.76 -4.53
CA ARG A 102 12.04 -5.95 -3.66
C ARG A 102 12.78 -5.72 -2.34
N GLU A 103 13.82 -4.90 -2.40
CA GLU A 103 14.68 -4.55 -1.27
C GLU A 103 14.34 -3.16 -0.71
N GLY A 104 13.14 -2.64 -1.03
CA GLY A 104 12.65 -1.36 -0.55
C GLY A 104 11.13 -1.26 -0.50
N GLY A 105 10.65 -0.05 -0.27
CA GLY A 105 9.22 0.31 -0.36
C GLY A 105 8.28 -0.65 0.37
N VAL A 106 7.20 -1.08 -0.30
CA VAL A 106 6.21 -2.02 0.28
C VAL A 106 6.84 -3.35 0.69
N ALA A 107 7.82 -3.85 -0.07
CA ALA A 107 8.40 -5.16 0.19
C ALA A 107 9.22 -5.18 1.49
N THR A 108 9.92 -4.10 1.84
CA THR A 108 10.58 -3.97 3.15
C THR A 108 9.59 -3.66 4.26
N ALA A 109 8.57 -2.84 3.98
CA ALA A 109 7.53 -2.52 4.95
C ALA A 109 6.80 -3.77 5.46
N LEU A 110 6.58 -4.77 4.61
CA LEU A 110 6.00 -6.07 4.98
C LEU A 110 6.89 -6.94 5.90
N ARG A 111 8.17 -6.59 6.05
CA ARG A 111 9.13 -7.26 6.92
C ARG A 111 9.38 -6.50 8.22
N ALA A 112 8.64 -5.41 8.45
CA ALA A 112 8.74 -4.63 9.67
C ALA A 112 8.36 -5.45 10.90
N SER A 113 8.84 -5.02 12.06
CA SER A 113 8.53 -5.66 13.34
C SER A 113 7.07 -5.41 13.72
N ILE A 114 6.54 -4.24 13.36
CA ILE A 114 5.11 -3.93 13.49
C ILE A 114 4.31 -4.73 12.46
N PRO A 115 3.28 -5.48 12.87
CA PRO A 115 2.41 -6.19 11.94
C PRO A 115 1.73 -5.25 10.96
N VAL A 116 1.91 -5.51 9.66
CA VAL A 116 1.16 -4.84 8.60
C VAL A 116 -0.21 -5.50 8.49
N HIS A 117 -1.27 -4.72 8.68
CA HIS A 117 -2.65 -5.16 8.51
C HIS A 117 -2.96 -5.42 7.04
N ALA A 118 -2.61 -4.47 6.16
CA ALA A 118 -2.82 -4.63 4.73
C ALA A 118 -1.73 -3.97 3.88
N ALA A 119 -1.37 -4.61 2.78
CA ALA A 119 -0.56 -4.04 1.72
C ALA A 119 -1.39 -3.83 0.45
N LEU A 120 -1.44 -2.59 -0.03
CA LEU A 120 -2.04 -2.20 -1.30
C LEU A 120 -0.93 -1.88 -2.31
N VAL A 121 -0.74 -2.74 -3.30
CA VAL A 121 0.29 -2.61 -4.33
C VAL A 121 -0.38 -2.11 -5.60
N ILE A 122 -0.19 -0.82 -5.90
CA ILE A 122 -1.00 -0.07 -6.85
C ILE A 122 -0.19 0.23 -8.11
N ASP A 123 -0.55 -0.44 -9.19
CA ASP A 123 -0.05 -0.22 -10.55
C ASP A 123 1.49 -0.18 -10.64
N THR A 124 2.12 -1.16 -10.01
CA THR A 124 3.58 -1.23 -9.85
C THR A 124 4.23 -2.01 -11.00
N CYS A 125 5.50 -2.38 -10.84
CA CYS A 125 6.30 -2.94 -11.91
C CYS A 125 5.89 -4.37 -12.31
N MET A 126 5.10 -5.06 -11.49
CA MET A 126 4.60 -6.42 -11.74
C MET A 126 5.72 -7.40 -12.11
N ASP A 127 6.87 -7.29 -11.46
CA ASP A 127 8.00 -8.18 -11.66
C ASP A 127 7.88 -9.41 -10.75
N VAL A 128 8.34 -10.57 -11.23
CA VAL A 128 8.27 -11.85 -10.50
C VAL A 128 8.96 -11.81 -9.14
N ASP A 129 10.03 -11.03 -9.02
CA ASP A 129 10.80 -10.86 -7.79
C ASP A 129 10.02 -10.12 -6.69
N ILE A 130 9.06 -9.26 -7.06
CA ILE A 130 8.11 -8.61 -6.14
C ILE A 130 6.95 -9.54 -5.77
N ALA A 131 6.54 -10.45 -6.65
CA ALA A 131 5.42 -11.37 -6.38
C ALA A 131 5.67 -12.26 -5.13
N LEU A 132 6.92 -12.69 -4.93
CA LEU A 132 7.31 -13.57 -3.82
C LEU A 132 7.18 -12.94 -2.43
N PRO A 133 7.79 -11.77 -2.12
CA PRO A 133 7.61 -11.15 -0.81
C PRO A 133 6.14 -10.80 -0.53
N LEU A 134 5.37 -10.42 -1.54
CA LEU A 134 3.94 -10.15 -1.38
C LEU A 134 3.14 -11.41 -1.05
N SER A 135 3.31 -12.48 -1.82
CA SER A 135 2.59 -13.75 -1.62
C SER A 135 2.93 -14.42 -0.28
N ARG A 136 4.18 -14.26 0.20
CA ARG A 136 4.67 -14.80 1.47
C ARG A 136 4.46 -13.87 2.68
N SER A 137 3.65 -12.83 2.53
CA SER A 137 3.29 -11.97 3.66
C SER A 137 2.68 -12.80 4.80
N PRO A 138 2.76 -12.34 6.07
CA PRO A 138 2.17 -13.03 7.21
C PRO A 138 0.72 -13.48 6.93
N PRO A 139 0.28 -14.64 7.45
CA PRO A 139 -1.03 -15.20 7.09
C PRO A 139 -2.21 -14.27 7.36
N ALA A 140 -2.11 -13.41 8.38
CA ALA A 140 -3.15 -12.44 8.74
C ALA A 140 -3.09 -11.12 7.95
N THR A 141 -1.97 -10.82 7.28
CA THR A 141 -1.83 -9.58 6.50
C THR A 141 -2.65 -9.69 5.22
N HIS A 142 -3.51 -8.72 4.92
CA HIS A 142 -4.18 -8.62 3.63
C HIS A 142 -3.21 -8.14 2.55
N VAL A 143 -3.26 -8.72 1.36
CA VAL A 143 -2.46 -8.26 0.21
C VAL A 143 -3.38 -8.09 -0.98
N VAL A 144 -3.39 -6.89 -1.55
CA VAL A 144 -4.12 -6.55 -2.76
C VAL A 144 -3.14 -5.97 -3.76
N VAL A 145 -3.02 -6.61 -4.92
CA VAL A 145 -2.23 -6.11 -6.05
C VAL A 145 -3.18 -5.72 -7.16
N SER A 146 -3.20 -4.43 -7.51
CA SER A 146 -4.09 -3.91 -8.54
C SER A 146 -3.27 -3.26 -9.65
N TRP A 147 -3.60 -3.53 -10.92
CA TRP A 147 -2.90 -2.94 -12.07
C TRP A 147 -3.86 -2.60 -13.20
N GLN A 148 -3.37 -1.81 -14.15
CA GLN A 148 -4.03 -1.58 -15.44
C GLN A 148 -3.06 -1.85 -16.59
N THR A 149 -3.59 -2.09 -17.79
CA THR A 149 -2.80 -2.45 -18.99
C THR A 149 -2.71 -1.34 -20.04
N MET A 150 -3.39 -0.21 -19.81
CA MET A 150 -3.45 0.94 -20.71
C MET A 150 -2.12 1.71 -20.77
N SER A 151 -1.44 1.90 -19.63
CA SER A 151 -0.10 2.50 -19.58
C SER A 151 1.02 1.48 -19.72
N TRP A 152 0.71 0.18 -19.52
CA TRP A 152 1.70 -0.87 -19.32
C TRP A 152 1.51 -2.03 -20.28
N ALA A 153 1.80 -1.84 -21.58
CA ALA A 153 1.58 -2.88 -22.59
C ALA A 153 2.53 -4.09 -22.50
N LYS A 154 3.69 -3.98 -21.82
CA LYS A 154 4.78 -4.97 -21.87
C LYS A 154 5.22 -5.54 -20.51
N ARG A 155 4.46 -5.29 -19.44
CA ARG A 155 4.81 -5.84 -18.12
C ARG A 155 4.55 -7.36 -18.09
N PRO A 156 5.34 -8.14 -17.32
CA PRO A 156 5.20 -9.59 -17.28
C PRO A 156 4.07 -10.04 -16.35
N PHE A 157 2.85 -9.51 -16.55
CA PHE A 157 1.69 -9.75 -15.67
C PHE A 157 1.37 -11.24 -15.47
N ALA A 158 1.50 -12.04 -16.54
CA ALA A 158 1.25 -13.47 -16.47
C ALA A 158 2.28 -14.20 -15.59
N ASP A 159 3.56 -13.82 -15.69
CA ASP A 159 4.61 -14.39 -14.85
C ASP A 159 4.46 -13.97 -13.40
N PHE A 160 4.16 -12.69 -13.16
CA PHE A 160 3.84 -12.17 -11.82
C PHE A 160 2.70 -12.96 -11.19
N ARG A 161 1.56 -13.08 -11.89
CA ARG A 161 0.38 -13.77 -11.40
C ARG A 161 0.69 -15.23 -11.06
N ARG A 162 1.39 -15.94 -11.94
CA ARG A 162 1.82 -17.33 -11.67
C ARG A 162 2.73 -17.43 -10.45
N ALA A 163 3.69 -16.52 -10.32
CA ALA A 163 4.61 -16.51 -9.19
C ALA A 163 3.89 -16.19 -7.87
N PHE A 164 2.99 -15.22 -7.88
CA PHE A 164 2.18 -14.85 -6.72
C PHE A 164 1.28 -16.00 -6.29
N GLN A 165 0.53 -16.60 -7.23
CA GLN A 165 -0.37 -17.72 -6.95
C GLN A 165 0.37 -18.93 -6.36
N ARG A 166 1.49 -19.35 -6.96
CA ARG A 166 2.33 -20.42 -6.38
C ARG A 166 2.84 -20.07 -4.99
N GLY A 167 3.20 -18.80 -4.77
CA GLY A 167 3.63 -18.32 -3.46
C GLY A 167 2.53 -18.43 -2.41
N VAL A 168 1.30 -18.07 -2.77
CA VAL A 168 0.10 -18.18 -1.92
C VAL A 168 -0.27 -19.64 -1.66
N GLU A 169 -0.20 -20.52 -2.66
CA GLU A 169 -0.43 -21.95 -2.47
C GLU A 169 0.56 -22.57 -1.46
N ALA A 170 1.83 -22.15 -1.52
CA ALA A 170 2.85 -22.60 -0.58
C ALA A 170 2.76 -21.91 0.81
N HIS A 171 2.15 -20.73 0.89
CA HIS A 171 2.03 -19.92 2.10
C HIS A 171 0.62 -19.32 2.17
N PRO A 172 -0.40 -20.16 2.45
CA PRO A 172 -1.79 -19.73 2.38
C PRO A 172 -2.10 -18.64 3.39
N ALA A 173 -2.97 -17.72 2.99
CA ALA A 173 -3.54 -16.73 3.90
C ALA A 173 -4.44 -17.40 4.94
N ALA A 174 -4.52 -16.81 6.13
CA ALA A 174 -5.49 -17.24 7.14
C ALA A 174 -6.93 -16.98 6.65
N PRO A 175 -7.94 -17.70 7.14
CA PRO A 175 -9.33 -17.42 6.83
C PRO A 175 -9.67 -15.94 7.04
N GLY A 176 -10.28 -15.31 6.03
CA GLY A 176 -10.63 -13.88 6.04
C GLY A 176 -9.51 -12.93 5.57
N ALA A 177 -8.26 -13.38 5.48
CA ALA A 177 -7.17 -12.57 4.94
C ALA A 177 -7.13 -12.64 3.40
N LEU A 178 -6.87 -11.49 2.76
CA LEU A 178 -6.95 -11.33 1.30
C LEU A 178 -5.62 -11.65 0.60
N ARG A 179 -5.68 -12.24 -0.59
CA ARG A 179 -4.56 -12.42 -1.54
C ARG A 179 -5.06 -12.08 -2.95
N GLU A 180 -5.44 -10.83 -3.13
CA GLU A 180 -6.18 -10.37 -4.29
C GLU A 180 -5.27 -9.89 -5.42
N LEU A 181 -5.62 -10.27 -6.63
CA LEU A 181 -5.03 -9.79 -7.88
C LEU A 181 -6.14 -9.19 -8.72
N GLU A 182 -6.07 -7.89 -8.98
CA GLU A 182 -7.14 -7.15 -9.66
C GLU A 182 -6.60 -6.37 -10.86
N GLN A 183 -7.16 -6.64 -12.04
CA GLN A 183 -6.96 -5.78 -13.20
C GLN A 183 -8.12 -4.78 -13.29
N LEU A 184 -7.81 -3.48 -13.33
CA LEU A 184 -8.78 -2.40 -13.51
C LEU A 184 -8.65 -1.77 -14.90
N GLN A 185 -9.73 -1.11 -15.32
CA GLN A 185 -9.78 -0.29 -16.54
C GLN A 185 -10.20 1.14 -16.17
N PRO A 186 -9.26 2.00 -15.77
CA PRO A 186 -9.55 3.40 -15.51
C PRO A 186 -10.08 4.09 -16.78
N THR A 187 -11.01 5.02 -16.60
CA THR A 187 -11.56 5.83 -17.72
C THR A 187 -10.93 7.22 -17.77
N GLU A 188 -10.15 7.58 -16.74
CA GLU A 188 -9.49 8.86 -16.61
C GLU A 188 -8.30 9.01 -17.59
N PRO A 189 -7.96 10.24 -18.02
CA PRO A 189 -6.89 10.50 -19.00
C PRO A 189 -5.49 10.03 -18.59
N MET A 190 -5.23 9.89 -17.29
CA MET A 190 -3.97 9.37 -16.74
C MET A 190 -4.24 8.05 -15.98
N PRO A 191 -4.33 6.90 -16.69
CA PRO A 191 -4.71 5.62 -16.07
C PRO A 191 -3.79 5.22 -14.91
N HIS A 192 -2.49 5.49 -15.01
CA HIS A 192 -1.52 5.14 -13.99
C HIS A 192 -1.81 5.80 -12.63
N ASP A 193 -2.12 7.10 -12.62
CA ASP A 193 -2.41 7.84 -11.39
C ASP A 193 -3.84 7.56 -10.91
N ALA A 194 -4.79 7.36 -11.84
CA ALA A 194 -6.18 7.04 -11.54
C ALA A 194 -6.35 5.75 -10.73
N MET A 195 -5.41 4.81 -10.84
CA MET A 195 -5.39 3.59 -10.04
C MET A 195 -5.37 3.87 -8.53
N VAL A 196 -4.73 4.94 -8.05
CA VAL A 196 -4.65 5.27 -6.62
C VAL A 196 -6.04 5.51 -6.02
N PRO A 197 -6.83 6.51 -6.47
CA PRO A 197 -8.17 6.71 -5.93
C PRO A 197 -9.10 5.51 -6.17
N LEU A 198 -9.01 4.81 -7.30
CA LEU A 198 -9.84 3.64 -7.57
C LEU A 198 -9.61 2.53 -6.53
N VAL A 199 -8.35 2.18 -6.30
CA VAL A 199 -7.96 1.12 -5.36
C VAL A 199 -8.28 1.52 -3.92
N LEU A 200 -7.95 2.75 -3.51
CA LEU A 200 -8.21 3.20 -2.14
C LEU A 200 -9.71 3.23 -1.83
N ARG A 201 -10.55 3.74 -2.75
CA ARG A 201 -12.01 3.78 -2.57
C ARG A 201 -12.63 2.39 -2.52
N ARG A 202 -12.08 1.43 -3.28
CA ARG A 202 -12.56 0.05 -3.29
C ARG A 202 -12.16 -0.71 -2.04
N TRP A 203 -10.90 -0.62 -1.62
CA TRP A 203 -10.32 -1.55 -0.66
C TRP A 203 -10.20 -1.01 0.76
N LEU A 204 -10.12 0.31 0.98
CA LEU A 204 -10.13 0.83 2.36
C LEU A 204 -11.42 0.49 3.13
N PRO A 205 -12.63 0.57 2.55
CA PRO A 205 -13.86 0.19 3.26
C PRO A 205 -13.86 -1.23 3.82
N PRO A 206 -13.66 -2.30 3.02
CA PRO A 206 -13.62 -3.65 3.57
C PRO A 206 -12.44 -3.85 4.53
N LEU A 207 -11.26 -3.30 4.26
CA LEU A 207 -10.07 -3.49 5.10
C LEU A 207 -10.15 -2.79 6.47
N LEU A 208 -10.95 -1.74 6.58
CA LEU A 208 -11.13 -0.97 7.81
C LEU A 208 -12.46 -1.25 8.50
N SER A 209 -13.28 -2.14 7.94
CA SER A 209 -14.52 -2.62 8.57
C SER A 209 -14.24 -3.15 9.99
N PRO A 210 -15.17 -3.04 10.94
CA PRO A 210 -15.08 -3.74 12.22
C PRO A 210 -14.77 -5.23 12.04
N ASP A 211 -15.39 -5.87 11.05
CA ASP A 211 -15.23 -7.30 10.73
C ASP A 211 -13.85 -7.65 10.13
N ALA A 212 -13.10 -6.64 9.69
CA ALA A 212 -11.74 -6.82 9.18
C ALA A 212 -10.67 -6.71 10.28
N ALA A 213 -11.04 -6.57 11.56
CA ALA A 213 -10.05 -6.79 12.62
C ALA A 213 -9.63 -8.27 12.60
N PRO A 214 -8.33 -8.60 12.79
CA PRO A 214 -7.97 -9.95 13.17
C PRO A 214 -8.77 -10.29 14.42
N GLY A 215 -9.64 -11.30 14.31
CA GLY A 215 -10.54 -11.70 15.39
C GLY A 215 -9.74 -11.99 16.65
N VAL A 216 -9.77 -11.06 17.61
CA VAL A 216 -9.47 -11.41 18.99
C VAL A 216 -10.56 -12.41 19.37
N PRO A 217 -10.24 -13.66 19.72
CA PRO A 217 -11.27 -14.60 20.13
C PRO A 217 -11.99 -13.99 21.34
N CYS A 218 -13.29 -13.76 21.20
CA CYS A 218 -14.15 -13.48 22.34
C CYS A 218 -14.16 -14.75 23.19
N VAL A 219 -13.23 -14.83 24.14
CA VAL A 219 -13.35 -15.76 25.27
C VAL A 219 -14.22 -15.04 26.29
N SER A 220 -15.52 -15.33 26.27
CA SER A 220 -16.40 -14.94 27.38
C SER A 220 -16.11 -15.85 28.59
N PRO A 221 -16.18 -15.33 29.83
CA PRO A 221 -16.09 -16.12 31.06
C PRO A 221 -17.27 -17.09 31.22
#